data_AF-A0A7X5DDP3-F1
#
_entry.id   AF-A0A7X5DDP3-F1
#
_cell.length_a   1.000
_cell.length_b   1.000
_cell.length_c   1.000
_cell.angle_alpha   90.00
_cell.angle_beta   90.00
_cell.angle_gamma   90.00
#
_symmetry.space_group_name_H-M   'P 1'
#
loop_
_entity.id
_entity.type
_entity.pdbx_description
1 polymer ?
#
loop_
_entity_poly.entity_id
_entity_poly.type
_entity_poly.pdbx_seq_one_letter_code
_entity_poly.pdbx_strand_id
1 'polypeptide(L)'
;MNLPLDIPALLRAATDIDAARNTPLAVSVYLDETAPGDMVGHVRSAFASAGARTRVTLGYLDDGALPEPYGADDMVVIVAGESPRIGEAAAHVRGAGIPVMVATASPHAVIAAAEATGFPIPEGDVVAPDMTRPTPWGDAAETVARRMTAGRTEEEAAEAPEALEVLERAVPVEAKPAADEPIELTDEAAADLDRRMGEWIIA
;
A
#
# COMPACT_ATOMS: atom_id res chain seq x y z
N MET A 1 -26.88 -29.62 4.09
CA MET A 1 -26.36 -29.89 2.74
C MET A 1 -24.94 -30.42 2.88
N ASN A 2 -24.63 -31.62 2.39
CA ASN A 2 -23.28 -32.20 2.46
C ASN A 2 -22.65 -32.03 1.06
N LEU A 3 -21.85 -30.98 0.86
CA LEU A 3 -21.13 -30.78 -0.39
C LEU A 3 -20.01 -31.85 -0.46
N PRO A 4 -19.98 -32.74 -1.46
CA PRO A 4 -18.91 -33.72 -1.55
C PRO A 4 -17.58 -33.00 -1.77
N LEU A 5 -16.62 -33.22 -0.85
CA LEU A 5 -15.30 -32.61 -0.91
C LEU A 5 -14.48 -33.26 -2.03
N ASP A 6 -14.13 -32.51 -3.07
CA ASP A 6 -13.29 -32.98 -4.16
C ASP A 6 -11.81 -32.91 -3.75
N ILE A 7 -11.33 -34.01 -3.17
CA ILE A 7 -9.94 -34.16 -2.71
C ILE A 7 -8.93 -33.92 -3.85
N PRO A 8 -9.13 -34.45 -5.09
CA PRO A 8 -8.28 -34.10 -6.23
C PRO A 8 -8.22 -32.59 -6.54
N ALA A 9 -9.34 -31.87 -6.51
CA ALA A 9 -9.36 -30.43 -6.71
C ALA A 9 -8.61 -29.68 -5.59
N LEU A 10 -8.77 -30.11 -4.34
CA LEU A 10 -8.03 -29.56 -3.19
C LEU A 10 -6.52 -29.77 -3.33
N LEU A 11 -6.08 -30.95 -3.77
CA LEU A 11 -4.65 -31.26 -3.98
C LEU A 11 -4.05 -30.46 -5.14
N ARG A 12 -4.82 -30.21 -6.21
CA ARG A 12 -4.39 -29.31 -7.30
C ARG A 12 -4.23 -27.88 -6.80
N ALA A 13 -5.21 -27.36 -6.06
CA ALA A 13 -5.12 -26.03 -5.46
C ALA A 13 -3.92 -25.92 -4.49
N ALA A 14 -3.66 -26.96 -3.68
CA ALA A 14 -2.49 -27.01 -2.80
C ALA A 14 -1.16 -27.02 -3.57
N THR A 15 -1.09 -27.75 -4.68
CA THR A 15 0.10 -27.78 -5.56
C THR A 15 0.31 -26.44 -6.27
N ASP A 16 -0.78 -25.74 -6.61
CA ASP A 16 -0.75 -24.40 -7.21
C ASP A 16 -0.24 -23.35 -6.21
N ILE A 17 -0.58 -23.49 -4.93
CA ILE A 17 -0.05 -22.65 -3.85
C ILE A 17 1.48 -22.81 -3.73
N ASP A 18 2.00 -24.04 -3.82
CA ASP A 18 3.44 -24.27 -3.77
C ASP A 18 4.17 -23.72 -5.01
N ALA A 19 3.54 -23.77 -6.19
CA ALA A 19 4.07 -23.17 -7.41
C ALA A 19 4.06 -21.62 -7.34
N ALA A 20 2.94 -21.03 -6.92
CA ALA A 20 2.80 -19.59 -6.69
C ALA A 20 3.80 -19.10 -5.65
N ARG A 21 3.96 -19.84 -4.54
CA ARG A 21 4.96 -19.54 -3.50
C ARG A 21 6.38 -19.52 -4.06
N ASN A 22 6.70 -20.29 -5.11
CA ASN A 22 8.04 -20.42 -5.68
C ASN A 22 8.35 -19.45 -6.84
N THR A 23 7.39 -18.60 -7.24
CA THR A 23 7.63 -17.61 -8.30
C THR A 23 8.55 -16.50 -7.78
N PRO A 24 9.70 -16.20 -8.44
CA PRO A 24 10.55 -15.08 -8.06
C PRO A 24 9.86 -13.74 -8.34
N LEU A 25 10.03 -12.78 -7.43
CA LEU A 25 9.53 -11.41 -7.63
C LEU A 25 10.67 -10.50 -8.10
N ALA A 26 10.42 -9.67 -9.11
CA ALA A 26 11.32 -8.63 -9.58
C ALA A 26 10.78 -7.26 -9.16
N VAL A 27 11.57 -6.54 -8.36
CA VAL A 27 11.20 -5.22 -7.82
C VAL A 27 12.30 -4.23 -8.15
N SER A 28 11.94 -3.09 -8.72
CA SER A 28 12.85 -1.95 -8.85
C SER A 28 12.51 -0.89 -7.80
N VAL A 29 13.50 -0.47 -7.04
CA VAL A 29 13.37 0.55 -6.00
C VAL A 29 14.16 1.78 -6.45
N TYR A 30 13.46 2.89 -6.69
CA TYR A 30 14.05 4.17 -7.04
C TYR A 30 14.07 5.10 -5.83
N LEU A 31 15.23 5.67 -5.56
CA LEU A 31 15.47 6.55 -4.42
C LEU A 31 15.53 7.99 -4.92
N ASP A 32 14.61 8.81 -4.47
CA ASP A 32 14.71 10.25 -4.63
C ASP A 32 15.83 10.80 -3.74
N GLU A 33 16.64 11.71 -4.29
CA GLU A 33 17.77 12.29 -3.55
C GLU A 33 17.35 13.20 -2.40
N THR A 34 16.12 13.73 -2.46
CA THR A 34 15.56 14.60 -1.42
C THR A 34 14.80 13.83 -0.36
N ALA A 35 14.68 12.50 -0.48
CA ALA A 35 14.01 11.67 0.52
C ALA A 35 14.80 11.63 1.84
N PRO A 36 14.13 11.64 3.01
CA PRO A 36 14.78 11.46 4.30
C PRO A 36 15.63 10.18 4.37
N GLY A 37 16.83 10.29 4.93
CA GLY A 37 17.81 9.19 4.91
C GLY A 37 17.40 7.97 5.75
N ASP A 38 16.63 8.18 6.82
CA ASP A 38 16.00 7.14 7.64
C ASP A 38 14.95 6.35 6.83
N MET A 39 14.09 7.06 6.09
CA MET A 39 13.10 6.49 5.17
C MET A 39 13.78 5.65 4.07
N VAL A 40 14.80 6.20 3.42
CA VAL A 40 15.61 5.47 2.43
C VAL A 40 16.26 4.23 3.06
N GLY A 41 16.85 4.36 4.25
CA GLY A 41 17.49 3.26 4.96
C GLY A 41 16.52 2.13 5.28
N HIS A 42 15.32 2.48 5.76
CA HIS A 42 14.29 1.54 6.17
C HIS A 42 13.73 0.75 4.97
N VAL A 43 13.27 1.43 3.91
CA VAL A 43 12.75 0.73 2.71
C VAL A 43 13.83 -0.14 2.06
N ARG A 44 15.07 0.35 1.95
CA ARG A 44 16.16 -0.48 1.41
C ARG A 44 16.37 -1.74 2.24
N SER A 45 16.31 -1.63 3.56
CA SER A 45 16.42 -2.78 4.47
C SER A 45 15.26 -3.77 4.32
N ALA A 46 14.03 -3.26 4.22
CA ALA A 46 12.83 -4.05 4.04
C ALA A 46 12.90 -4.91 2.76
N PHE A 47 13.27 -4.31 1.62
CA PHE A 47 13.39 -5.04 0.35
C PHE A 47 14.66 -5.90 0.27
N ALA A 48 15.77 -5.52 0.90
CA ALA A 48 16.95 -6.38 0.99
C ALA A 48 16.68 -7.67 1.80
N SER A 49 15.78 -7.60 2.77
CA SER A 49 15.39 -8.72 3.63
C SER A 49 14.29 -9.61 3.02
N ALA A 50 13.71 -9.24 1.87
CA ALA A 50 12.61 -9.94 1.22
C ALA A 50 12.96 -11.37 0.72
N GLY A 51 14.23 -11.79 0.87
CA GLY A 51 14.65 -13.19 0.79
C GLY A 51 15.27 -13.58 -0.56
N ALA A 52 15.78 -14.81 -0.62
CA ALA A 52 16.59 -15.34 -1.73
C ALA A 52 15.89 -15.44 -3.10
N ARG A 53 14.61 -15.03 -3.18
CA ARG A 53 13.75 -15.19 -4.38
C ARG A 53 13.15 -13.87 -4.85
N THR A 54 13.56 -12.75 -4.27
CA THR A 54 13.22 -11.42 -4.75
C THR A 54 14.46 -10.82 -5.39
N ARG A 55 14.39 -10.48 -6.69
CA ARG A 55 15.40 -9.67 -7.34
C ARG A 55 15.04 -8.21 -7.08
N VAL A 56 15.88 -7.53 -6.31
CA VAL A 56 15.74 -6.09 -6.07
C VAL A 56 16.79 -5.35 -6.89
N THR A 57 16.34 -4.46 -7.77
CA THR A 57 17.20 -3.49 -8.45
C THR A 57 17.07 -2.14 -7.73
N LEU A 58 18.18 -1.47 -7.45
CA LEU A 58 18.19 -0.14 -6.85
C LEU A 58 18.62 0.89 -7.90
N GLY A 59 17.83 1.95 -8.04
CA GLY A 59 18.13 3.13 -8.86
C GLY A 59 17.99 4.41 -8.06
N TYR A 60 18.55 5.50 -8.58
CA TYR A 60 18.33 6.84 -8.05
C TYR A 60 17.48 7.62 -9.04
N LEU A 61 16.60 8.48 -8.54
CA LEU A 61 15.92 9.47 -9.36
C LEU A 61 16.80 10.70 -9.42
N ASP A 62 17.34 10.94 -10.60
CA ASP A 62 18.15 12.12 -10.87
C ASP A 62 17.25 13.19 -11.52
N ASP A 63 17.59 14.46 -11.33
CA ASP A 63 16.85 15.61 -11.89
C ASP A 63 16.63 15.55 -13.41
N GLY A 64 17.40 14.75 -14.15
CA GLY A 64 17.36 14.65 -15.62
C GLY A 64 16.73 13.39 -16.22
N ALA A 65 16.44 12.35 -15.44
CA ALA A 65 16.06 11.03 -15.98
C ALA A 65 14.81 10.47 -15.32
N LEU A 66 13.88 9.97 -16.13
CA LEU A 66 12.77 9.15 -15.63
C LEU A 66 13.28 7.72 -15.35
N PRO A 67 12.63 6.98 -14.44
CA PRO A 67 12.85 5.55 -14.29
C PRO A 67 12.80 4.86 -15.65
N GLU A 68 13.77 3.99 -15.95
CA GLU A 68 13.66 3.08 -17.09
C GLU A 68 12.88 1.83 -16.64
N PRO A 69 11.59 1.68 -16.96
CA PRO A 69 10.79 0.58 -16.44
C PRO A 69 11.26 -0.72 -17.09
N TYR A 70 11.65 -1.70 -16.28
CA TYR A 70 11.97 -3.03 -16.79
C TYR A 70 10.67 -3.82 -16.86
N GLY A 71 10.19 -4.16 -18.06
CA GLY A 71 8.87 -4.79 -18.24
C GLY A 71 8.70 -6.19 -17.63
N ALA A 72 9.71 -6.73 -16.97
CA ALA A 72 9.61 -7.94 -16.17
C ALA A 72 9.63 -7.66 -14.65
N ASP A 73 9.62 -6.39 -14.24
CA ASP A 73 9.37 -6.00 -12.86
C ASP A 73 7.89 -6.23 -12.53
N ASP A 74 7.64 -6.91 -11.41
CA ASP A 74 6.31 -7.13 -10.86
C ASP A 74 5.77 -5.87 -10.18
N MET A 75 6.65 -4.99 -9.72
CA MET A 75 6.32 -3.67 -9.18
C MET A 75 7.53 -2.76 -9.09
N VAL A 76 7.26 -1.46 -8.95
CA VAL A 76 8.25 -0.44 -8.65
C VAL A 76 7.91 0.28 -7.35
N VAL A 77 8.93 0.54 -6.55
CA VAL A 77 8.83 1.38 -5.35
C VAL A 77 9.62 2.66 -5.58
N ILE A 78 8.96 3.80 -5.40
CA ILE A 78 9.61 5.11 -5.40
C ILE A 78 9.65 5.59 -3.96
N VAL A 79 10.86 5.75 -3.40
CA VAL A 79 11.05 6.40 -2.11
C VAL A 79 11.11 7.90 -2.38
N ALA A 80 10.04 8.61 -2.06
CA ALA A 80 9.80 9.99 -2.45
C ALA A 80 10.13 10.99 -1.34
N GLY A 81 10.92 12.01 -1.69
CA GLY A 81 11.11 13.23 -0.92
C GLY A 81 10.28 14.39 -1.47
N GLU A 82 10.88 15.58 -1.52
CA GLU A 82 10.29 16.84 -1.95
C GLU A 82 10.37 17.11 -3.46
N SER A 83 10.96 16.19 -4.24
CA SER A 83 11.11 16.36 -5.68
C SER A 83 9.75 16.54 -6.38
N PRO A 84 9.59 17.56 -7.24
CA PRO A 84 8.34 17.79 -7.97
C PRO A 84 8.10 16.73 -9.07
N ARG A 85 9.08 15.88 -9.35
CA ARG A 85 9.06 14.90 -10.45
C ARG A 85 8.51 13.53 -10.05
N ILE A 86 8.22 13.30 -8.76
CA ILE A 86 7.71 12.02 -8.27
C ILE A 86 6.43 11.61 -9.00
N GLY A 87 5.51 12.55 -9.22
CA GLY A 87 4.27 12.30 -9.97
C GLY A 87 4.54 11.85 -11.41
N GLU A 88 5.44 12.55 -12.12
CA GLU A 88 5.83 12.23 -13.49
C GLU A 88 6.50 10.85 -13.57
N ALA A 89 7.43 10.55 -12.67
CA ALA A 89 8.11 9.26 -12.58
C ALA A 89 7.13 8.12 -12.32
N ALA A 90 6.21 8.29 -11.37
CA ALA A 90 5.18 7.29 -11.08
C ALA A 90 4.22 7.08 -12.26
N ALA A 91 3.80 8.16 -12.93
CA ALA A 91 2.97 8.09 -14.12
C ALA A 91 3.69 7.39 -15.29
N HIS A 92 4.99 7.64 -15.47
CA HIS A 92 5.80 6.99 -16.50
C HIS A 92 5.85 5.47 -16.33
N VAL A 93 6.13 5.00 -15.11
CA VAL A 93 6.18 3.57 -14.80
C VAL A 93 4.80 2.92 -14.93
N ARG A 94 3.74 3.55 -14.42
CA ARG A 94 2.35 3.07 -14.61
C ARG A 94 1.97 2.99 -16.09
N GLY A 95 2.43 3.94 -16.90
CA GLY A 95 2.23 3.93 -18.35
C GLY A 95 2.83 2.72 -19.06
N ALA A 96 3.86 2.08 -18.45
CA ALA A 96 4.43 0.82 -18.92
C ALA A 96 3.66 -0.42 -18.42
N GLY A 97 2.59 -0.25 -17.64
CA GLY A 97 1.76 -1.33 -17.10
C GLY A 97 2.29 -1.95 -15.82
N ILE A 98 3.28 -1.33 -15.17
CA ILE A 98 3.90 -1.83 -13.94
C ILE A 98 3.26 -1.11 -12.74
N PRO A 99 2.79 -1.85 -11.70
CA PRO A 99 2.30 -1.25 -10.46
C PRO A 99 3.38 -0.40 -9.76
N VAL A 100 2.98 0.74 -9.18
CA VAL A 100 3.91 1.68 -8.52
C VAL A 100 3.45 2.00 -7.11
N MET A 101 4.31 1.75 -6.14
CA MET A 101 4.19 2.25 -4.77
C MET A 101 5.03 3.51 -4.61
N VAL A 102 4.48 4.56 -4.02
CA VAL A 102 5.18 5.79 -3.64
C VAL A 102 5.28 5.83 -2.11
N ALA A 103 6.44 5.45 -1.58
CA ALA A 103 6.73 5.46 -0.15
C ALA A 103 7.29 6.84 0.27
N THR A 104 6.68 7.51 1.25
CA THR A 104 7.11 8.86 1.66
C THR A 104 6.84 9.17 3.13
N ALA A 105 7.61 10.12 3.68
CA ALA A 105 7.35 10.73 4.99
C ALA A 105 6.47 12.00 4.88
N SER A 106 6.25 12.53 3.68
CA SER A 106 5.50 13.77 3.45
C SER A 106 4.38 13.57 2.41
N PRO A 107 3.36 12.73 2.71
CA PRO A 107 2.36 12.35 1.72
C PRO A 107 1.58 13.53 1.14
N HIS A 108 1.18 14.52 1.94
CA HIS A 108 0.44 15.67 1.43
C HIS A 108 1.32 16.54 0.53
N ALA A 109 2.58 16.76 0.91
CA ALA A 109 3.52 17.51 0.09
C ALA A 109 3.76 16.84 -1.27
N VAL A 110 3.97 15.51 -1.29
CA VAL A 110 4.18 14.73 -2.52
C VAL A 110 2.94 14.76 -3.42
N ILE A 111 1.75 14.55 -2.84
CA ILE A 111 0.48 14.60 -3.59
C ILE A 111 0.27 15.99 -4.20
N ALA A 112 0.43 17.05 -3.40
CA ALA A 112 0.25 18.42 -3.86
C ALA A 112 1.26 18.80 -4.97
N ALA A 113 2.52 18.37 -4.85
CA ALA A 113 3.54 18.60 -5.86
C ALA A 113 3.22 17.88 -7.18
N ALA A 114 2.76 16.63 -7.10
CA ALA A 114 2.35 15.83 -8.25
C ALA A 114 1.12 16.42 -8.98
N GLU A 115 0.14 16.92 -8.22
CA GLU A 115 -1.01 17.65 -8.77
C GLU A 115 -0.58 18.95 -9.46
N ALA A 116 0.31 19.72 -8.82
CA ALA A 116 0.80 20.99 -9.35
C ALA A 116 1.55 20.84 -10.68
N THR A 117 2.22 19.71 -10.90
CA THR A 117 2.94 19.40 -12.15
C THR A 117 2.08 18.68 -13.19
N GLY A 118 0.81 18.38 -12.89
CA GLY A 118 -0.13 17.73 -13.81
C GLY A 118 0.00 16.21 -13.91
N PHE A 119 0.72 15.58 -12.96
CA PHE A 119 0.90 14.14 -12.88
C PHE A 119 0.38 13.59 -11.55
N PRO A 120 -0.93 13.65 -11.28
CA PRO A 120 -1.48 13.21 -10.01
C PRO A 120 -1.18 11.74 -9.74
N ILE A 121 -0.85 11.44 -8.48
CA ILE A 121 -0.62 10.07 -8.00
C ILE A 121 -1.94 9.55 -7.42
N PRO A 122 -2.44 8.37 -7.85
CA PRO A 122 -3.60 7.75 -7.23
C PRO A 122 -3.40 7.59 -5.71
N GLU A 123 -4.44 7.89 -4.92
CA GLU A 123 -4.38 7.80 -3.45
C GLU A 123 -3.94 6.41 -2.98
N GLY A 124 -4.36 5.35 -3.68
CA GLY A 124 -3.96 3.97 -3.39
C GLY A 124 -2.50 3.62 -3.64
N ASP A 125 -1.76 4.45 -4.39
CA ASP A 125 -0.34 4.24 -4.68
C ASP A 125 0.57 4.89 -3.62
N VAL A 126 0.06 5.84 -2.83
CA VAL A 126 0.84 6.57 -1.82
C VAL A 126 0.82 5.81 -0.50
N VAL A 127 2.00 5.51 0.02
CA VAL A 127 2.20 4.79 1.27
C VAL A 127 3.07 5.65 2.19
N ALA A 128 2.51 6.02 3.34
CA ALA A 128 3.23 6.74 4.40
C ALA A 128 2.82 6.18 5.78
N PRO A 129 3.67 6.35 6.81
CA PRO A 129 3.26 6.08 8.18
C PRO A 129 2.05 6.92 8.60
N ASP A 130 1.29 6.45 9.59
CA ASP A 130 0.26 7.21 10.30
C ASP A 130 -0.86 7.83 9.44
N MET A 131 -1.04 7.37 8.20
CA MET A 131 -2.17 7.81 7.39
C MET A 131 -3.48 7.37 8.07
N THR A 132 -4.41 8.30 8.27
CA THR A 132 -5.67 8.00 8.97
C THR A 132 -6.67 7.18 8.15
N ARG A 133 -6.37 6.87 6.89
CA ARG A 133 -7.17 5.95 6.07
C ARG A 133 -6.48 4.62 5.83
N PRO A 134 -7.26 3.52 5.86
CA PRO A 134 -6.81 2.24 5.32
C PRO A 134 -6.50 2.39 3.83
N THR A 135 -5.55 1.61 3.33
CA THR A 135 -5.43 1.32 1.90
C THR A 135 -6.77 0.80 1.37
N PRO A 136 -7.08 0.88 0.06
CA PRO A 136 -8.41 0.54 -0.49
C PRO A 136 -8.98 -0.83 -0.08
N TRP A 137 -8.14 -1.77 0.41
CA TRP A 137 -8.57 -3.06 0.95
C TRP A 137 -8.70 -3.18 2.47
N GLY A 138 -8.30 -2.19 3.28
CA GLY A 138 -8.62 -2.23 4.72
C GLY A 138 -10.14 -2.17 4.96
N ASP A 139 -10.87 -1.50 4.06
CA ASP A 139 -12.34 -1.52 4.03
C ASP A 139 -12.88 -2.91 3.63
N ALA A 140 -12.16 -3.65 2.78
CA ALA A 140 -12.50 -5.04 2.43
C ALA A 140 -12.21 -6.02 3.57
N ALA A 141 -11.09 -5.87 4.28
CA ALA A 141 -10.75 -6.68 5.45
C ALA A 141 -11.71 -6.41 6.63
N GLU A 142 -12.08 -5.15 6.86
CA GLU A 142 -13.10 -4.76 7.84
C GLU A 142 -14.48 -5.28 7.41
N THR A 143 -14.85 -5.15 6.14
CA THR A 143 -16.09 -5.72 5.59
C THR A 143 -16.15 -7.24 5.76
N VAL A 144 -15.03 -7.94 5.53
CA VAL A 144 -14.92 -9.39 5.75
C VAL A 144 -15.00 -9.72 7.24
N ALA A 145 -14.30 -8.99 8.12
CA ALA A 145 -14.37 -9.18 9.57
C ALA A 145 -15.78 -8.94 10.13
N ARG A 146 -16.48 -7.93 9.60
CA ARG A 146 -17.88 -7.60 9.93
C ARG A 146 -18.84 -8.68 9.43
N ARG A 147 -18.56 -9.28 8.27
CA ARG A 147 -19.34 -10.40 7.72
C ARG A 147 -19.10 -11.70 8.47
N MET A 148 -17.89 -11.93 8.98
CA MET A 148 -17.52 -13.09 9.81
C MET A 148 -18.14 -12.99 11.21
N THR A 149 -18.29 -11.78 11.75
CA THR A 149 -18.96 -11.55 13.05
C THR A 149 -20.49 -11.52 12.93
N ALA A 150 -21.05 -11.09 11.79
CA ALA A 150 -22.48 -11.13 11.49
C ALA A 150 -23.06 -12.54 11.29
N GLY A 151 -22.22 -13.58 11.28
CA GLY A 151 -22.64 -14.98 11.19
C GLY A 151 -22.97 -15.66 12.52
N ARG A 152 -22.98 -14.94 13.66
CA ARG A 152 -23.41 -15.52 14.96
C ARG A 152 -24.93 -15.42 15.09
N THR A 153 -25.56 -16.55 15.39
CA THR A 153 -27.02 -16.75 15.45
C THR A 153 -27.72 -15.92 16.54
N GLU A 154 -28.70 -15.15 16.06
CA GLU A 154 -30.03 -14.71 16.57
C GLU A 154 -30.57 -14.99 18.00
N GLU A 155 -29.81 -15.41 19.01
CA GLU A 155 -30.39 -15.63 20.37
C GLU A 155 -30.17 -14.47 21.38
N GLU A 156 -29.55 -13.36 20.97
CA GLU A 156 -29.47 -12.11 21.76
C GLU A 156 -30.08 -10.90 21.03
N ALA A 157 -31.00 -11.16 20.08
CA ALA A 157 -31.68 -10.15 19.28
C ALA A 157 -32.98 -9.64 19.93
N ALA A 158 -32.97 -9.35 21.24
CA ALA A 158 -34.18 -8.93 21.96
C ALA A 158 -33.92 -7.73 22.89
N GLU A 159 -33.64 -6.57 22.29
CA GLU A 159 -34.16 -5.27 22.71
C GLU A 159 -33.90 -4.25 21.58
N ALA A 160 -34.96 -3.94 20.83
CA ALA A 160 -35.03 -2.82 19.88
C ALA A 160 -35.42 -1.53 20.64
N PRO A 161 -35.62 -0.34 20.03
CA PRO A 161 -35.13 0.26 18.77
C PRO A 161 -34.57 1.70 19.05
N GLU A 162 -34.41 2.56 18.03
CA GLU A 162 -34.13 4.02 18.12
C GLU A 162 -32.67 4.52 18.23
N ALA A 163 -31.76 4.02 17.38
CA ALA A 163 -30.45 4.67 17.20
C ALA A 163 -30.01 4.83 15.74
N LEU A 164 -30.94 4.74 14.78
CA LEU A 164 -30.62 4.81 13.34
C LEU A 164 -30.91 6.17 12.67
N GLU A 165 -31.61 7.10 13.33
CA GLU A 165 -31.89 8.43 12.75
C GLU A 165 -30.88 9.53 13.16
N VAL A 166 -29.85 9.21 13.95
CA VAL A 166 -28.80 10.19 14.32
C VAL A 166 -27.57 10.13 13.39
N LEU A 167 -27.51 9.14 12.49
CA LEU A 167 -26.38 8.91 11.58
C LEU A 167 -26.35 9.82 10.32
N GLU A 168 -27.35 10.67 10.10
CA GLU A 168 -27.38 11.61 8.96
C GLU A 168 -26.98 13.05 9.28
N ARG A 169 -26.52 13.33 10.50
CA ARG A 169 -25.73 14.55 10.74
C ARG A 169 -24.27 14.16 10.72
N ALA A 170 -23.74 13.97 9.51
CA ALA A 170 -22.31 13.89 9.24
C ALA A 170 -21.68 15.16 9.84
N VAL A 171 -21.20 15.02 11.08
CA VAL A 171 -20.23 15.92 11.66
C VAL A 171 -19.10 15.95 10.64
N PRO A 172 -18.67 17.12 10.14
CA PRO A 172 -17.50 17.17 9.28
C PRO A 172 -16.40 16.43 10.04
N VAL A 173 -15.95 15.30 9.49
CA VAL A 173 -14.80 14.58 10.03
C VAL A 173 -13.70 15.63 10.02
N GLU A 174 -13.36 16.14 11.19
CA GLU A 174 -12.22 17.01 11.35
C GLU A 174 -11.04 16.19 10.83
N ALA A 175 -10.62 16.47 9.60
CA ALA A 175 -9.33 16.06 9.12
C ALA A 175 -8.37 16.55 10.19
N LYS A 176 -7.77 15.62 10.93
CA LYS A 176 -6.67 15.93 11.85
C LYS A 176 -5.77 16.89 11.06
N PRO A 177 -5.49 18.10 11.56
CA PRO A 177 -4.70 19.07 10.80
C PRO A 177 -3.44 18.36 10.31
N ALA A 178 -3.00 18.67 9.09
CA ALA A 178 -1.74 18.19 8.52
C ALA A 178 -0.65 18.34 9.60
N ALA A 179 -0.38 17.27 10.33
CA ALA A 179 0.37 17.33 11.57
C ALA A 179 1.79 16.94 11.22
N ASP A 180 2.64 17.96 11.14
CA ASP A 180 4.11 17.89 11.07
C ASP A 180 4.66 16.90 10.06
N GLU A 181 4.45 17.17 8.76
CA GLU A 181 5.30 16.58 7.71
C GLU A 181 6.65 17.31 7.68
N PRO A 182 7.79 16.61 7.46
CA PRO A 182 7.91 15.16 7.28
C PRO A 182 7.66 14.37 8.58
N ILE A 183 6.93 13.25 8.46
CA ILE A 183 6.66 12.33 9.56
C ILE A 183 7.98 11.69 10.00
N GLU A 184 8.34 11.86 11.27
CA GLU A 184 9.54 11.23 11.83
C GLU A 184 9.39 9.70 11.85
N LEU A 185 10.40 8.98 11.34
CA LEU A 185 10.38 7.53 11.28
C LEU A 185 10.79 6.92 12.64
N THR A 186 9.91 7.03 13.62
CA THR A 186 10.01 6.31 14.89
C THR A 186 9.81 4.80 14.70
N ASP A 187 10.14 3.97 15.70
CA ASP A 187 9.91 2.52 15.61
C ASP A 187 8.44 2.15 15.33
N GLU A 188 7.49 2.92 15.88
CA GLU A 188 6.06 2.73 15.63
C GLU A 188 5.68 3.11 14.20
N ALA A 189 6.17 4.25 13.72
CA ALA A 189 5.95 4.71 12.34
C ALA A 189 6.58 3.75 11.31
N ALA A 190 7.76 3.19 11.61
CA ALA A 190 8.43 2.20 10.78
C ALA A 190 7.62 0.88 10.70
N ALA A 191 7.08 0.42 11.82
CA ALA A 191 6.23 -0.77 11.84
C ALA A 191 4.90 -0.55 11.10
N ASP A 192 4.30 0.64 11.22
CA ASP A 192 3.10 1.02 10.45
C ASP A 192 3.39 1.05 8.95
N LEU A 193 4.53 1.63 8.57
CA LEU A 193 5.00 1.66 7.19
C LEU A 193 5.18 0.26 6.62
N ASP A 194 5.84 -0.65 7.34
CA ASP A 194 6.03 -2.05 6.91
C ASP A 194 4.69 -2.75 6.68
N ARG A 195 3.74 -2.57 7.60
CA ARG A 195 2.38 -3.11 7.47
C ARG A 195 1.70 -2.58 6.20
N ARG A 196 1.76 -1.28 5.96
CA ARG A 196 1.12 -0.64 4.79
C ARG A 196 1.77 -1.03 3.47
N MET A 197 3.10 -1.10 3.43
CA MET A 197 3.81 -1.61 2.25
C MET A 197 3.40 -3.05 1.97
N GLY A 198 3.30 -3.89 3.00
CA GLY A 198 2.81 -5.27 2.88
C GLY A 198 1.36 -5.34 2.37
N GLU A 199 0.47 -4.50 2.90
CA GLU A 199 -0.94 -4.41 2.47
C GLU A 199 -1.07 -3.98 1.01
N TRP A 200 -0.24 -3.04 0.56
CA TRP A 200 -0.21 -2.61 -0.83
C TRP A 200 0.28 -3.70 -1.78
N ILE A 201 1.27 -4.51 -1.35
CA ILE A 201 1.82 -5.61 -2.16
C ILE A 201 0.80 -6.72 -2.43
N ILE A 202 -0.10 -6.98 -1.47
CA ILE A 202 -1.10 -8.07 -1.55
C ILE A 202 -2.46 -7.62 -2.11
N ALA A 203 -2.57 -6.34 -2.49
CA ALA A 203 -3.77 -5.66 -2.94
C ALA A 203 -4.24 -6.13 -4.33
#